data_AF-A0A1C5ADN7-F1
#
_entry.id   AF-A0A1C5ADN7-F1
#
_cell.length_a   1.000
_cell.length_b   1.000
_cell.length_c   1.000
_cell.angle_alpha   90.00
_cell.angle_beta   90.00
_cell.angle_gamma   90.00
#
_symmetry.space_group_name_H-M   'P 1'
#
loop_
_entity.id
_entity.type
_entity.pdbx_description
1 polymer ?
#
loop_
_entity_poly.entity_id
_entity_poly.type
_entity_poly.pdbx_seq_one_letter_code
_entity_poly.pdbx_strand_id
1 'polypeptide(L)'
;MVLTGQFSSGKSSLIKALTDGGVDPVIDADIATDAVTEYEWDGAVVLVDTPGVQSGLRSHDELAVGAIGDADFILFVVTVNLFDDASRDYLRRLAHDLRLSGQMIVVITQAGMQTAGEGIREQAVQDALGTSNFNLPIAEVDSVYYLRSLGGGPRAEMLRTRSGIDELRAQINKISEERGQLAQLRQPLHLIRLLCDEAQQLFVADPQSQTALGLLARQRSTISDRRYMIERSFLQAESQFKSACLVDVTAFVDTATSLPADGSRAREVLDASEAGLVEALDRHAEQFADAINRLTEMQFGRLSEQLLEIGTSNRAHQLSPPAGDVALETPGGVPATRSGQAAHDRAAATVDWRKVTDQITKGQKWWGAGDGLKSASGSVGHNIVKDVGHLFGKKFKPWEALKIADRIGKAAKIGGFAIQIGLTGYEVWRGEREARTAQLESERQHAAFVTEIMRHADKIAADARRQLWEIIDTPMDAFLADVQAAQDEILGAELARGTATRELSAIASEADRLLTEST
;
A
#
# COMPACT_ATOMS: atom_id res chain seq x y z
N MET A 1 -2.92 -7.93 14.51
CA MET A 1 -2.55 -6.66 15.19
C MET A 1 -1.97 -6.97 16.56
N VAL A 2 -0.76 -6.49 16.86
CA VAL A 2 -0.08 -6.73 18.13
C VAL A 2 -0.17 -5.50 19.03
N LEU A 3 -0.48 -5.71 20.31
CA LEU A 3 -0.33 -4.70 21.35
C LEU A 3 0.96 -4.98 22.13
N THR A 4 1.83 -3.98 22.21
CA THR A 4 3.11 -4.09 22.90
C THR A 4 3.41 -2.83 23.69
N GLY A 5 4.17 -2.94 24.78
CA GLY A 5 4.49 -1.80 25.65
C GLY A 5 4.83 -2.24 27.07
N GLN A 6 5.09 -1.27 27.94
CA GLN A 6 5.47 -1.51 29.33
C GLN A 6 4.39 -2.28 30.10
N PHE A 7 4.81 -3.05 31.11
CA PHE A 7 3.88 -3.64 32.06
C PHE A 7 3.02 -2.56 32.74
N SER A 8 1.75 -2.87 33.00
CA SER A 8 0.76 -1.91 33.55
C SER A 8 0.47 -0.67 32.69
N SER A 9 0.79 -0.68 31.38
CA SER A 9 0.46 0.43 30.48
C SER A 9 -1.01 0.51 30.03
N GLY A 10 -1.87 -0.39 30.52
CA GLY A 10 -3.29 -0.43 30.17
C GLY A 10 -3.66 -1.25 28.93
N LYS A 11 -2.75 -2.09 28.40
CA LYS A 11 -2.99 -2.98 27.24
C LYS A 11 -4.27 -3.80 27.36
N SER A 12 -4.45 -4.51 28.46
CA SER A 12 -5.62 -5.34 28.74
C SER A 12 -6.93 -4.53 28.78
N SER A 13 -6.90 -3.33 29.38
CA SER A 13 -8.05 -2.42 29.39
C SER A 13 -8.34 -1.85 28.00
N LEU A 14 -7.31 -1.60 27.19
CA LEU A 14 -7.45 -1.16 25.81
C LEU A 14 -8.06 -2.24 24.92
N ILE A 15 -7.65 -3.51 25.05
CA ILE A 15 -8.27 -4.65 24.35
C ILE A 15 -9.76 -4.75 24.70
N LYS A 16 -10.10 -4.65 25.99
CA LYS A 16 -11.48 -4.65 26.45
C LYS A 16 -12.28 -3.49 25.85
N ALA A 17 -11.70 -2.30 25.74
CA ALA A 17 -12.35 -1.15 25.11
C ALA A 17 -12.51 -1.31 23.59
N LEU A 18 -11.48 -1.79 22.87
CA LEU A 18 -11.53 -2.02 21.42
C LEU A 18 -12.57 -3.07 21.03
N THR A 19 -12.83 -4.04 21.92
CA THR A 19 -13.80 -5.13 21.72
C THR A 19 -15.18 -4.83 22.31
N ASP A 20 -15.49 -3.57 22.69
CA ASP A 20 -16.75 -3.17 23.31
C ASP A 20 -17.11 -3.98 24.57
N GLY A 21 -16.11 -4.48 25.29
CA GLY A 21 -16.27 -5.33 26.46
C GLY A 21 -16.59 -6.79 26.15
N GLY A 22 -16.57 -7.21 24.88
CA GLY A 22 -16.82 -8.59 24.45
C GLY A 22 -15.71 -9.57 24.82
N VAL A 23 -14.51 -9.06 25.09
CA VAL A 23 -13.35 -9.84 25.58
C VAL A 23 -12.95 -9.31 26.96
N ASP A 24 -12.71 -10.21 27.91
CA ASP A 24 -12.19 -9.86 29.25
C ASP A 24 -10.78 -10.45 29.44
N PRO A 25 -9.72 -9.69 29.12
CA PRO A 25 -8.36 -10.14 29.35
C PRO A 25 -8.09 -10.28 30.86
N VAL A 26 -7.29 -11.26 31.26
CA VAL A 26 -6.93 -11.45 32.67
C VAL A 26 -6.05 -10.27 33.12
N ILE A 27 -6.62 -9.38 33.94
CA ILE A 27 -5.89 -8.26 34.55
C ILE A 27 -5.39 -8.72 35.91
N ASP A 28 -4.19 -9.29 35.96
CA ASP A 28 -3.51 -9.54 37.24
C ASP A 28 -2.27 -8.65 37.34
N ALA A 29 -2.21 -7.82 38.39
CA ALA A 29 -1.12 -6.88 38.60
C ALA A 29 0.17 -7.59 39.09
N ASP A 30 0.05 -8.85 39.53
CA ASP A 30 1.13 -9.62 40.17
C ASP A 30 1.62 -10.84 39.35
N ILE A 31 0.98 -11.16 38.22
CA ILE A 31 1.40 -12.28 37.35
C ILE A 31 1.83 -11.71 36.01
N ALA A 32 3.13 -11.61 35.82
CA ALA A 32 3.72 -11.36 34.50
C ALA A 32 3.09 -12.33 33.49
N THR A 33 2.49 -11.79 32.43
CA THR A 33 1.99 -12.60 31.31
C THR A 33 3.21 -13.31 30.70
N ASP A 34 3.45 -14.56 31.09
CA ASP A 34 4.53 -15.40 30.57
C ASP A 34 4.18 -16.01 29.19
N ALA A 35 3.01 -15.68 28.62
CA ALA A 35 2.51 -16.20 27.35
C ALA A 35 1.85 -15.11 26.50
N VAL A 36 2.08 -15.19 25.18
CA VAL A 36 1.36 -14.40 24.17
C VAL A 36 -0.09 -14.90 24.13
N THR A 37 -1.05 -13.97 24.23
CA THR A 37 -2.48 -14.31 24.21
C THR A 37 -3.15 -13.67 23.00
N GLU A 38 -3.94 -14.46 22.25
CA GLU A 38 -4.64 -14.01 21.06
C GLU A 38 -6.15 -13.86 21.34
N TYR A 39 -6.73 -12.78 20.82
CA TYR A 39 -8.17 -12.50 20.91
C TYR A 39 -8.71 -12.17 19.53
N GLU A 40 -9.80 -12.82 19.12
CA GLU A 40 -10.50 -12.46 17.90
C GLU A 40 -11.28 -11.16 18.10
N TRP A 41 -11.10 -10.22 17.17
CA TRP A 41 -11.82 -8.97 17.10
C TRP A 41 -12.53 -8.88 15.75
N ASP A 42 -13.87 -8.81 15.82
CA ASP A 42 -14.78 -8.69 14.68
C ASP A 42 -14.58 -9.75 13.57
N GLY A 43 -14.08 -10.94 13.94
CA GLY A 43 -13.91 -12.10 13.05
C GLY A 43 -12.81 -11.97 11.97
N ALA A 44 -12.14 -10.81 11.87
CA ALA A 44 -11.14 -10.54 10.84
C ALA A 44 -9.79 -10.05 11.41
N VAL A 45 -9.74 -9.65 12.68
CA VAL A 45 -8.53 -9.13 13.31
C VAL A 45 -8.16 -9.99 14.52
N VAL A 46 -6.94 -10.53 14.54
CA VAL A 46 -6.39 -11.14 15.74
C VAL A 46 -5.64 -10.08 16.53
N LEU A 47 -6.11 -9.79 17.75
CA LEU A 47 -5.44 -8.96 18.74
C LEU A 47 -4.49 -9.83 19.55
N VAL A 48 -3.21 -9.54 19.46
CA VAL A 48 -2.17 -10.31 20.15
C VAL A 48 -1.65 -9.46 21.31
N ASP A 49 -1.91 -9.87 22.55
CA ASP A 49 -1.34 -9.25 23.75
C ASP A 49 0.02 -9.88 24.05
N THR A 50 1.05 -9.06 24.05
CA THR A 50 2.42 -9.48 24.36
C THR A 50 2.76 -9.22 25.83
N PRO A 51 3.60 -10.06 26.45
CA PRO A 51 4.19 -9.79 27.77
C PRO A 51 4.74 -8.36 27.87
N GLY A 52 4.61 -7.71 29.04
CA GLY A 52 5.19 -6.38 29.25
C GLY A 52 6.71 -6.41 29.13
N VAL A 53 7.31 -5.49 28.37
CA VAL A 53 8.77 -5.37 28.30
C VAL A 53 9.28 -4.69 29.55
N GLN A 54 10.18 -5.37 30.28
CA GLN A 54 10.83 -4.87 31.50
C GLN A 54 12.34 -5.07 31.40
N SER A 55 13.11 -4.03 31.74
CA SER A 55 14.58 -4.08 31.70
C SER A 55 15.14 -5.27 32.47
N GLY A 56 15.77 -6.23 31.78
CA GLY A 56 16.58 -7.28 32.41
C GLY A 56 16.16 -8.74 32.17
N LEU A 57 15.01 -9.02 31.54
CA LEU A 57 14.55 -10.40 31.28
C LEU A 57 14.54 -10.72 29.77
N ARG A 58 15.64 -11.35 29.29
CA ARG A 58 15.83 -11.74 27.87
C ARG A 58 14.72 -12.64 27.28
N SER A 59 14.04 -13.44 28.11
CA SER A 59 13.00 -14.38 27.66
C SER A 59 11.71 -13.71 27.19
N HIS A 60 11.35 -12.54 27.76
CA HIS A 60 10.16 -11.80 27.34
C HIS A 60 10.39 -11.03 26.04
N ASP A 61 11.61 -10.55 25.81
CA ASP A 61 11.98 -9.84 24.59
C ASP A 61 11.94 -10.75 23.34
N GLU A 62 12.30 -12.03 23.46
CA GLU A 62 12.27 -12.98 22.33
C GLU A 62 10.84 -13.36 21.91
N LEU A 63 9.94 -13.58 22.87
CA LEU A 63 8.53 -13.87 22.60
C LEU A 63 7.78 -12.67 22.02
N ALA A 64 8.04 -11.46 22.55
CA ALA A 64 7.46 -10.23 22.03
C ALA A 64 7.96 -9.93 20.60
N VAL A 65 9.24 -10.13 20.31
CA VAL A 65 9.80 -9.94 18.95
C VAL A 65 9.27 -10.97 17.97
N GLY A 66 9.10 -12.24 18.39
CA GLY A 66 8.50 -13.27 17.55
C GLY A 66 7.09 -12.92 17.11
N ALA A 67 6.22 -12.53 18.05
CA ALA A 67 4.86 -12.09 17.75
C ALA A 67 4.80 -10.82 16.89
N ILE A 68 5.76 -9.90 17.07
CA ILE A 68 5.85 -8.66 16.30
C ILE A 68 6.34 -8.89 14.87
N GLY A 69 7.19 -9.89 14.63
CA GLY A 69 7.69 -10.25 13.30
C GLY A 69 6.58 -10.64 12.33
N ASP A 70 5.51 -11.26 12.84
CA ASP A 70 4.35 -11.72 12.06
C ASP A 70 3.19 -10.71 12.05
N ALA A 71 3.36 -9.52 12.66
CA ALA A 71 2.29 -8.56 12.84
C ALA A 71 2.14 -7.59 11.67
N ASP A 72 0.93 -7.47 11.12
CA ASP A 72 0.58 -6.44 10.12
C ASP A 72 0.49 -5.02 10.70
N PHE A 73 0.24 -4.92 12.01
CA PHE A 73 0.02 -3.65 12.69
C PHE A 73 0.37 -3.72 14.17
N ILE A 74 0.96 -2.65 14.69
CA ILE A 74 1.51 -2.56 16.05
C ILE A 74 0.88 -1.37 16.78
N LEU A 75 0.29 -1.63 17.95
CA LEU A 75 -0.08 -0.60 18.92
C LEU A 75 0.97 -0.57 20.01
N PHE A 76 1.77 0.49 20.05
CA PHE A 76 2.75 0.73 21.09
C PHE A 76 2.11 1.49 22.26
N VAL A 77 1.80 0.78 23.34
CA VAL A 77 0.96 1.28 24.43
C VAL A 77 1.81 1.82 25.58
N VAL A 78 1.63 3.11 25.88
CA VAL A 78 2.23 3.82 27.02
C VAL A 78 1.14 4.46 27.89
N THR A 79 1.45 4.74 29.16
CA THR A 79 0.53 5.51 30.02
C THR A 79 0.71 7.01 29.79
N VAL A 80 -0.10 7.85 30.44
CA VAL A 80 0.12 9.31 30.50
C VAL A 80 1.50 9.73 31.02
N ASN A 81 2.21 8.83 31.72
CA ASN A 81 3.58 9.06 32.17
C ASN A 81 4.63 8.83 31.07
N LEU A 82 4.18 8.46 29.86
CA LEU A 82 4.97 8.32 28.64
C LEU A 82 6.06 7.26 28.76
N PHE A 83 7.34 7.65 28.76
CA PHE A 83 8.46 6.72 28.58
C PHE A 83 9.49 6.76 29.72
N ASP A 84 9.81 5.59 30.25
CA ASP A 84 11.04 5.29 30.98
C ASP A 84 12.16 4.84 30.02
N ASP A 85 13.39 4.67 30.53
CA ASP A 85 14.54 4.33 29.67
C ASP A 85 14.32 3.00 28.91
N ALA A 86 13.70 2.01 29.56
CA ALA A 86 13.43 0.71 28.95
C ALA A 86 12.42 0.78 27.79
N SER A 87 11.31 1.51 27.97
CA SER A 87 10.30 1.69 26.92
C SER A 87 10.79 2.59 25.78
N ARG A 88 11.69 3.54 26.03
CA ARG A 88 12.35 4.32 24.95
C ARG A 88 13.23 3.43 24.09
N ASP A 89 14.10 2.63 24.71
CA ASP A 89 14.99 1.73 23.97
C ASP A 89 14.19 0.70 23.16
N TYR A 90 13.10 0.20 23.74
CA TYR A 90 12.21 -0.72 23.04
C TYR A 90 11.47 -0.07 21.87
N LEU A 91 10.92 1.14 22.05
CA LEU A 91 10.32 1.90 20.95
C LEU A 91 11.31 2.12 19.81
N ARG A 92 12.55 2.53 20.13
CA ARG A 92 13.62 2.76 19.15
C ARG A 92 13.95 1.48 18.41
N ARG A 93 14.07 0.35 19.11
CA ARG A 93 14.35 -0.95 18.49
C ARG A 93 13.26 -1.35 17.49
N LEU A 94 11.99 -1.18 17.85
CA LEU A 94 10.87 -1.47 16.94
C LEU A 94 10.86 -0.52 15.73
N ALA A 95 11.04 0.77 15.98
CA ALA A 95 10.90 1.80 14.96
C ALA A 95 12.09 1.87 14.00
N HIS A 96 13.32 1.71 14.51
CA HIS A 96 14.58 1.86 13.76
C HIS A 96 15.17 0.52 13.34
N ASP A 97 15.47 -0.36 14.29
CA ASP A 97 16.22 -1.58 14.01
C ASP A 97 15.39 -2.55 13.18
N LEU A 98 14.12 -2.71 13.56
CA LEU A 98 13.17 -3.58 12.86
C LEU A 98 12.39 -2.84 11.75
N ARG A 99 12.58 -1.51 11.63
CA ARG A 99 11.95 -0.65 10.61
C ARG A 99 10.42 -0.75 10.55
N LEU A 100 9.77 -0.98 11.70
CA LEU A 100 8.32 -1.16 11.81
C LEU A 100 7.58 0.16 12.05
N SER A 101 8.28 1.29 11.98
CA SER A 101 7.72 2.63 12.21
C SER A 101 6.48 2.94 11.40
N GLY A 102 6.44 2.40 10.19
CA GLY A 102 5.32 2.60 9.32
C GLY A 102 4.01 1.98 9.82
N GLN A 103 4.05 0.79 10.42
CA GLN A 103 2.87 0.01 10.79
C GLN A 103 2.55 0.13 12.28
N MET A 104 2.93 1.24 12.88
CA MET A 104 2.93 1.43 14.32
C MET A 104 2.21 2.72 14.71
N ILE A 105 1.29 2.64 15.68
CA ILE A 105 0.70 3.79 16.38
C ILE A 105 1.17 3.78 17.82
N VAL A 106 1.53 4.94 18.36
CA VAL A 106 1.75 5.10 19.80
C VAL A 106 0.42 5.45 20.47
N VAL A 107 -0.04 4.58 21.37
CA VAL A 107 -1.29 4.75 22.10
C VAL A 107 -0.99 5.18 23.53
N ILE A 108 -1.41 6.38 23.90
CA ILE A 108 -1.25 6.95 25.24
C ILE A 108 -2.55 6.71 26.01
N THR A 109 -2.51 5.79 26.97
CA THR A 109 -3.66 5.41 27.79
C THR A 109 -3.80 6.30 29.02
N GLN A 110 -4.98 6.26 29.65
CA GLN A 110 -5.32 7.03 30.86
C GLN A 110 -5.33 8.55 30.64
N ALA A 111 -5.51 9.00 29.39
CA ALA A 111 -5.45 10.43 29.03
C ALA A 111 -6.43 11.30 29.82
N GLY A 112 -7.53 10.73 30.33
CA GLY A 112 -8.50 11.42 31.19
C GLY A 112 -8.01 11.75 32.60
N MET A 113 -6.89 11.16 33.06
CA MET A 113 -6.33 11.40 34.40
C MET A 113 -5.45 12.65 34.49
N GLN A 114 -4.84 13.07 33.38
CA GLN A 114 -3.94 14.22 33.35
C GLN A 114 -4.09 14.97 32.03
N THR A 115 -4.40 16.27 32.11
CA THR A 115 -4.43 17.14 30.94
C THR A 115 -3.02 17.57 30.59
N ALA A 116 -2.57 17.28 29.36
CA ALA A 116 -1.38 17.86 28.78
C ALA A 116 -1.76 19.06 27.91
N GLY A 117 -0.87 20.04 27.78
CA GLY A 117 -0.98 21.07 26.75
C GLY A 117 -0.79 20.47 25.36
N GLU A 118 -1.36 21.11 24.35
CA GLU A 118 -1.25 20.71 22.95
C GLU A 118 0.23 20.53 22.53
N GLY A 119 0.56 19.40 21.91
CA GLY A 119 1.92 19.12 21.41
C GLY A 119 2.90 18.52 22.42
N ILE A 120 2.58 18.49 23.73
CA ILE A 120 3.52 18.00 24.76
C ILE A 120 3.74 16.49 24.63
N ARG A 121 2.69 15.74 24.37
CA ARG A 121 2.74 14.27 24.27
C ARG A 121 3.40 13.84 22.98
N GLU A 122 3.11 14.55 21.89
CA GLU A 122 3.75 14.40 20.59
C GLU A 122 5.24 14.63 20.68
N GLN A 123 5.65 15.70 21.36
CA GLN A 123 7.07 15.98 21.58
C GLN A 123 7.74 14.88 22.42
N ALA A 124 7.10 14.37 23.45
CA ALA A 124 7.69 13.32 24.28
C ALA A 124 7.86 11.99 23.54
N VAL A 125 6.93 11.65 22.64
CA VAL A 125 7.07 10.51 21.73
C VAL A 125 8.22 10.74 20.75
N GLN A 126 8.37 11.95 20.22
CA GLN A 126 9.48 12.31 19.35
C GLN A 126 10.83 12.21 20.07
N ASP A 127 10.91 12.73 21.30
CA ASP A 127 12.12 12.67 22.12
C ASP A 127 12.49 11.21 22.46
N ALA A 128 11.48 10.36 22.72
CA ALA A 128 11.66 8.93 22.95
C ALA A 128 12.15 8.19 21.70
N LEU A 129 11.61 8.51 20.53
CA LEU A 129 12.07 8.01 19.24
C LEU A 129 13.53 8.41 18.94
N GLY A 130 14.00 9.51 19.53
CA GLY A 130 15.32 10.07 19.26
C GLY A 130 15.39 10.62 17.84
N THR A 131 16.56 10.53 17.20
CA THR A 131 16.77 11.00 15.82
C THR A 131 16.02 10.11 14.82
N SER A 132 14.73 10.40 14.61
CA SER A 132 13.84 9.64 13.73
C SER A 132 13.29 10.53 12.63
N ASN A 133 13.35 10.03 11.40
CA ASN A 133 12.95 10.73 10.18
C ASN A 133 11.46 10.51 9.84
N PHE A 134 10.71 9.96 10.79
CA PHE A 134 9.29 9.66 10.70
C PHE A 134 8.64 10.08 12.02
N ASN A 135 7.39 10.53 11.92
CA ASN A 135 6.56 10.71 13.09
C ASN A 135 5.65 9.49 13.21
N LEU A 136 5.58 8.93 14.41
CA LEU A 136 4.56 7.92 14.67
C LEU A 136 3.22 8.63 14.90
N PRO A 137 2.12 8.12 14.31
CA PRO A 137 0.79 8.54 14.71
C PRO A 137 0.59 8.30 16.20
N ILE A 138 -0.08 9.25 16.85
CA ILE A 138 -0.36 9.20 18.29
C ILE A 138 -1.86 9.22 18.50
N ALA A 139 -2.32 8.32 19.35
CA ALA A 139 -3.71 8.24 19.78
C ALA A 139 -3.78 8.34 21.31
N GLU A 140 -4.50 9.34 21.80
CA GLU A 140 -4.75 9.50 23.23
C GLU A 140 -6.07 8.87 23.59
N VAL A 141 -6.05 7.93 24.54
CA VAL A 141 -7.23 7.14 24.87
C VAL A 141 -7.46 6.99 26.36
N ASP A 142 -8.72 6.82 26.73
CA ASP A 142 -9.15 6.45 28.07
C ASP A 142 -10.17 5.31 27.99
N SER A 143 -9.66 4.08 28.14
CA SER A 143 -10.46 2.86 28.11
C SER A 143 -11.53 2.83 29.19
N VAL A 144 -11.33 3.50 30.33
CA VAL A 144 -12.31 3.56 31.42
C VAL A 144 -13.48 4.45 31.04
N TYR A 145 -13.22 5.60 30.42
CA TYR A 145 -14.28 6.47 29.89
C TYR A 145 -15.09 5.77 28.81
N TYR A 146 -14.43 5.06 27.90
CA TYR A 146 -15.11 4.30 26.86
C TYR A 146 -16.01 3.20 27.44
N LEU A 147 -15.48 2.33 28.30
CA LEU A 147 -16.25 1.23 28.90
C LEU A 147 -17.44 1.74 29.74
N ARG A 148 -17.28 2.88 30.43
CA ARG A 148 -18.39 3.52 31.15
C ARG A 148 -19.45 4.08 30.21
N SER A 149 -19.07 4.53 29.01
CA SER A 149 -20.02 5.03 28.02
C SER A 149 -20.99 3.94 27.52
N LEU A 150 -20.52 2.68 27.45
CA LEU A 150 -21.32 1.53 27.04
C LEU A 150 -22.47 1.22 28.01
N GLY A 151 -22.34 1.61 29.29
CA GLY A 151 -23.38 1.47 30.31
C GLY A 151 -24.58 2.41 30.12
N GLY A 152 -24.52 3.35 29.17
CA GLY A 152 -25.59 4.30 28.88
C GLY A 152 -25.73 5.43 29.90
N GLY A 153 -26.80 6.23 29.76
CA GLY A 153 -27.13 7.34 30.65
C GLY A 153 -26.70 8.73 30.13
N PRO A 154 -26.98 9.80 30.90
CA PRO A 154 -26.91 11.19 30.41
C PRO A 154 -25.51 11.68 30.00
N ARG A 155 -24.46 10.98 30.45
CA ARG A 155 -23.05 11.31 30.18
C ARG A 155 -22.39 10.36 29.19
N ALA A 156 -23.11 9.36 28.67
CA ALA A 156 -22.54 8.31 27.82
C ALA A 156 -21.82 8.90 26.60
N GLU A 157 -22.50 9.77 25.85
CA GLU A 157 -21.94 10.41 24.66
C GLU A 157 -20.69 11.24 24.99
N MET A 158 -20.77 12.05 26.05
CA MET A 158 -19.63 12.85 26.51
C MET A 158 -18.42 12.00 26.90
N LEU A 159 -18.64 10.86 27.57
CA LEU A 159 -17.57 9.92 27.94
C LEU A 159 -17.00 9.22 26.71
N ARG A 160 -17.84 8.86 25.73
CA ARG A 160 -17.44 8.25 24.48
C ARG A 160 -16.53 9.19 23.68
N THR A 161 -16.96 10.44 23.45
CA THR A 161 -16.14 11.46 22.76
C THR A 161 -14.84 11.75 23.51
N ARG A 162 -14.86 11.80 24.85
CA ARG A 162 -13.65 12.05 25.64
C ARG A 162 -12.70 10.86 25.74
N SER A 163 -13.13 9.68 25.33
CA SER A 163 -12.32 8.46 25.46
C SER A 163 -11.29 8.28 24.33
N GLY A 164 -11.47 8.93 23.18
CA GLY A 164 -10.57 8.81 22.03
C GLY A 164 -10.55 7.44 21.34
N ILE A 165 -11.37 6.46 21.79
CA ILE A 165 -11.34 5.09 21.26
C ILE A 165 -11.92 5.01 19.84
N ASP A 166 -12.95 5.79 19.52
CA ASP A 166 -13.51 5.83 18.17
C ASP A 166 -12.52 6.46 17.18
N GLU A 167 -11.81 7.51 17.59
CA GLU A 167 -10.72 8.12 16.82
C GLU A 167 -9.53 7.16 16.62
N LEU A 168 -9.16 6.40 17.66
CA LEU A 168 -8.15 5.34 17.53
C LEU A 168 -8.57 4.29 16.49
N ARG A 169 -9.82 3.82 16.51
CA ARG A 169 -10.34 2.89 15.50
C ARG A 169 -10.27 3.47 14.09
N ALA A 170 -10.66 4.74 13.93
CA ALA A 170 -10.58 5.44 12.65
C ALA A 170 -9.12 5.54 12.14
N GLN A 171 -8.16 5.79 13.04
CA GLN A 171 -6.73 5.80 12.67
C GLN A 171 -6.21 4.40 12.30
N ILE A 172 -6.57 3.36 13.06
CA ILE A 172 -6.22 1.97 12.73
C ILE A 172 -6.74 1.60 11.34
N ASN A 173 -8.01 1.91 11.04
CA ASN A 173 -8.62 1.65 9.74
C ASN A 173 -7.92 2.43 8.63
N LYS A 174 -7.66 3.73 8.84
CA LYS A 174 -6.95 4.56 7.86
C LYS A 174 -5.56 4.03 7.53
N ILE A 175 -4.76 3.66 8.53
CA ILE A 175 -3.41 3.13 8.25
C ILE A 175 -3.49 1.74 7.62
N SER A 176 -4.49 0.94 7.99
CA SER A 176 -4.76 -0.35 7.35
C SER A 176 -5.17 -0.21 5.87
N GLU A 177 -5.95 0.82 5.54
CA GLU A 177 -6.33 1.19 4.17
C GLU A 177 -5.12 1.72 3.39
N GLU A 178 -4.36 2.67 3.97
CA GLU A 178 -3.17 3.27 3.35
C GLU A 178 -2.03 2.27 3.12
N ARG A 179 -1.95 1.21 3.94
CA ARG A 179 -0.89 0.19 3.86
C ARG A 179 -1.29 -1.11 3.21
N GLY A 180 -2.57 -1.26 2.87
CA GLY A 180 -3.00 -2.35 2.02
C GLY A 180 -3.51 -3.58 2.75
N GLN A 181 -4.57 -3.46 3.54
CA GLN A 181 -5.47 -4.62 3.72
C GLN A 181 -6.18 -4.96 2.39
N LEU A 182 -6.55 -3.96 1.57
CA LEU A 182 -7.04 -4.17 0.20
C LEU A 182 -5.94 -4.67 -0.75
N ALA A 183 -4.70 -4.19 -0.62
CA ALA A 183 -3.56 -4.68 -1.40
C ALA A 183 -3.08 -6.10 -0.98
N GLN A 184 -3.16 -6.43 0.32
CA GLN A 184 -2.92 -7.77 0.86
C GLN A 184 -3.98 -8.75 0.39
N LEU A 185 -5.26 -8.33 0.31
CA LEU A 185 -6.34 -9.13 -0.25
C LEU A 185 -6.28 -9.20 -1.78
N ARG A 186 -5.59 -8.28 -2.45
CA ARG A 186 -5.50 -8.26 -3.91
C ARG A 186 -4.91 -9.55 -4.47
N GLN A 187 -3.81 -10.05 -3.91
CA GLN A 187 -3.20 -11.31 -4.37
C GLN A 187 -4.09 -12.55 -4.09
N PRO A 188 -4.64 -12.74 -2.87
CA PRO A 188 -5.66 -13.76 -2.59
C PRO A 188 -6.90 -13.67 -3.48
N LEU A 189 -7.45 -12.48 -3.71
CA LEU A 189 -8.61 -12.26 -4.60
C LEU A 189 -8.25 -12.60 -6.05
N HIS A 190 -7.03 -12.26 -6.47
CA HIS A 190 -6.53 -12.66 -7.78
C HIS A 190 -6.41 -14.18 -7.93
N LEU A 191 -5.94 -14.87 -6.88
CA LEU A 191 -5.87 -16.31 -6.83
C LEU A 191 -7.27 -16.95 -6.83
N ILE A 192 -8.22 -16.43 -6.06
CA ILE A 192 -9.62 -16.88 -6.08
C ILE A 192 -10.18 -16.74 -7.49
N ARG A 193 -10.00 -15.58 -8.13
CA ARG A 193 -10.48 -15.32 -9.50
C ARG A 193 -9.86 -16.29 -10.52
N LEU A 194 -8.55 -16.58 -10.40
CA LEU A 194 -7.84 -17.55 -11.24
C LEU A 194 -8.37 -18.96 -11.03
N LEU A 195 -8.53 -19.39 -9.78
CA LEU A 195 -9.07 -20.71 -9.44
C LEU A 195 -10.51 -20.88 -9.96
N CYS A 196 -11.32 -19.81 -9.94
CA CYS A 196 -12.64 -19.83 -10.58
C CYS A 196 -12.55 -20.02 -12.10
N ASP A 197 -11.64 -19.33 -12.79
CA ASP A 197 -11.39 -19.49 -14.24
C ASP A 197 -10.94 -20.92 -14.59
N GLU A 198 -10.08 -21.53 -13.77
CA GLU A 198 -9.62 -22.90 -13.94
C GLU A 198 -10.73 -23.91 -13.65
N ALA A 199 -11.48 -23.73 -12.56
CA ALA A 199 -12.56 -24.61 -12.18
C ALA A 199 -13.70 -24.61 -13.21
N GLN A 200 -14.04 -23.45 -13.78
CA GLN A 200 -15.07 -23.33 -14.82
C GLN A 200 -14.79 -24.23 -16.03
N GLN A 201 -13.52 -24.42 -16.42
CA GLN A 201 -13.12 -25.30 -17.52
C GLN A 201 -13.46 -26.78 -17.28
N LEU A 202 -13.59 -27.21 -16.02
CA LEU A 202 -13.92 -28.59 -15.65
C LEU A 202 -15.40 -28.90 -15.83
N PHE A 203 -16.25 -27.88 -15.81
CA PHE A 203 -17.71 -28.01 -15.92
C PHE A 203 -18.24 -27.83 -17.35
N VAL A 204 -17.34 -27.62 -18.31
CA VAL A 204 -17.67 -27.47 -19.72
C VAL A 204 -17.39 -28.78 -20.46
N ALA A 205 -18.43 -29.33 -21.10
CA ALA A 205 -18.35 -30.61 -21.80
C ALA A 205 -17.76 -30.48 -23.21
N ASP A 206 -17.92 -29.32 -23.86
CA ASP A 206 -17.45 -29.08 -25.22
C ASP A 206 -15.93 -28.77 -25.23
N PRO A 207 -15.10 -29.57 -25.93
CA PRO A 207 -13.65 -29.35 -25.99
C PRO A 207 -13.24 -27.99 -26.59
N GLN A 208 -14.05 -27.44 -27.50
CA GLN A 208 -13.79 -26.14 -28.11
C GLN A 208 -13.97 -25.02 -27.08
N SER A 209 -15.07 -25.05 -26.32
CA SER A 209 -15.37 -24.14 -25.21
C SER A 209 -14.34 -24.25 -24.09
N GLN A 210 -13.91 -25.45 -23.71
CA GLN A 210 -12.85 -25.65 -22.74
C GLN A 210 -11.52 -25.02 -23.19
N THR A 211 -11.15 -25.21 -24.45
CA THR A 211 -9.92 -24.65 -25.02
C THR A 211 -9.97 -23.12 -25.04
N ALA A 212 -11.10 -22.54 -25.44
CA ALA A 212 -11.28 -21.09 -25.47
C ALA A 212 -11.23 -20.46 -24.08
N LEU A 213 -11.93 -21.04 -23.10
CA LEU A 213 -11.88 -20.58 -21.70
C LEU A 213 -10.46 -20.63 -21.13
N GLY A 214 -9.69 -21.68 -21.42
CA GLY A 214 -8.29 -21.78 -20.99
C GLY A 214 -7.38 -20.70 -21.58
N LEU A 215 -7.60 -20.30 -22.84
CA LEU A 215 -6.85 -19.19 -23.46
C LEU A 215 -7.25 -17.83 -22.86
N LEU A 216 -8.54 -17.59 -22.64
CA LEU A 216 -9.05 -16.37 -22.03
C LEU A 216 -8.57 -16.21 -20.58
N ALA A 217 -8.60 -17.30 -19.79
CA ALA A 217 -8.05 -17.33 -18.44
C ALA A 217 -6.54 -16.97 -18.43
N ARG A 218 -5.77 -17.53 -19.37
CA ARG A 218 -4.35 -17.20 -19.52
C ARG A 218 -4.12 -15.73 -19.90
N GLN A 219 -4.97 -15.13 -20.75
CA GLN A 219 -4.89 -13.70 -21.06
C GLN A 219 -5.15 -12.83 -19.83
N ARG A 220 -6.22 -13.13 -19.06
CA ARG A 220 -6.53 -12.40 -17.82
C ARG A 220 -5.36 -12.47 -16.84
N SER A 221 -4.90 -13.68 -16.50
CA SER A 221 -3.78 -13.88 -15.57
C SER A 221 -2.54 -13.11 -16.02
N THR A 222 -2.20 -13.15 -17.32
CA THR A 222 -1.05 -12.43 -17.86
C THR A 222 -1.16 -10.92 -17.64
N ILE A 223 -2.34 -10.32 -17.82
CA ILE A 223 -2.54 -8.88 -17.65
C ILE A 223 -2.47 -8.48 -16.19
N SER A 224 -3.16 -9.23 -15.34
CA SER A 224 -3.23 -8.91 -13.93
C SER A 224 -1.89 -9.11 -13.22
N ASP A 225 -1.12 -10.14 -13.60
CA ASP A 225 0.25 -10.31 -13.15
C ASP A 225 1.12 -9.10 -13.54
N ARG A 226 0.91 -8.54 -14.73
CA ARG A 226 1.67 -7.35 -15.18
C ARG A 226 1.27 -6.11 -14.40
N ARG A 227 -0.02 -5.90 -14.16
CA ARG A 227 -0.51 -4.80 -13.30
C ARG A 227 0.10 -4.87 -11.90
N TYR A 228 0.12 -6.06 -11.29
CA TYR A 228 0.76 -6.29 -9.99
C TYR A 228 2.28 -6.02 -10.02
N MET A 229 2.99 -6.49 -11.05
CA MET A 229 4.43 -6.27 -11.16
C MET A 229 4.78 -4.78 -11.35
N ILE A 230 3.97 -4.02 -12.09
CA ILE A 230 4.13 -2.57 -12.23
C ILE A 230 3.95 -1.89 -10.86
N GLU A 231 2.90 -2.25 -10.12
CA GLU A 231 2.64 -1.71 -8.78
C GLU A 231 3.80 -1.96 -7.82
N ARG A 232 4.25 -3.22 -7.73
CA ARG A 232 5.38 -3.58 -6.86
C ARG A 232 6.65 -2.82 -7.22
N SER A 233 6.92 -2.68 -8.51
CA SER A 233 8.12 -1.99 -8.98
C SER A 233 8.04 -0.49 -8.72
N PHE A 234 6.84 0.11 -8.82
CA PHE A 234 6.59 1.50 -8.44
C PHE A 234 6.87 1.73 -6.96
N LEU A 235 6.31 0.88 -6.08
CA LEU A 235 6.53 0.98 -4.63
C LEU A 235 8.02 0.88 -4.26
N GLN A 236 8.78 0.05 -4.97
CA GLN A 236 10.22 -0.05 -4.81
C GLN A 236 10.93 1.26 -5.24
N ALA A 237 10.56 1.82 -6.40
CA ALA A 237 11.14 3.07 -6.89
C ALA A 237 10.80 4.25 -5.97
N GLU A 238 9.58 4.29 -5.43
CA GLU A 238 9.12 5.28 -4.45
C GLU A 238 9.95 5.21 -3.16
N SER A 239 10.14 4.00 -2.62
CA SER A 239 10.95 3.80 -1.41
C SER A 239 12.40 4.26 -1.61
N GLN A 240 12.99 3.94 -2.76
CA GLN A 240 14.35 4.38 -3.11
C GLN A 240 14.44 5.90 -3.24
N PHE A 241 13.49 6.53 -3.93
CA PHE A 241 13.42 7.99 -4.07
C PHE A 241 13.36 8.70 -2.71
N LYS A 242 12.44 8.28 -1.84
CA LYS A 242 12.27 8.88 -0.50
C LYS A 242 13.50 8.67 0.36
N SER A 243 14.07 7.47 0.35
CA SER A 243 15.30 7.17 1.11
C SER A 243 16.49 8.01 0.65
N ALA A 244 16.65 8.22 -0.66
CA ALA A 244 17.75 9.01 -1.20
C ALA A 244 17.60 10.50 -0.86
N CYS A 245 16.38 11.05 -1.00
CA CYS A 245 16.07 12.41 -0.57
C CYS A 245 16.36 12.60 0.93
N LEU A 246 15.98 11.64 1.76
CA LEU A 246 16.19 11.72 3.19
C LEU A 246 17.68 11.82 3.56
N VAL A 247 18.51 10.98 2.95
CA VAL A 247 19.96 10.97 3.18
C VAL A 247 20.57 12.34 2.89
N ASP A 248 20.25 12.94 1.74
CA ASP A 248 20.86 14.22 1.35
C ASP A 248 20.29 15.41 2.15
N VAL A 249 19.01 15.37 2.54
CA VAL A 249 18.43 16.40 3.42
C VAL A 249 19.06 16.33 4.81
N THR A 250 19.28 15.14 5.37
CA THR A 250 19.98 14.98 6.65
C THR A 250 21.44 15.42 6.54
N ALA A 251 22.14 15.09 5.45
CA ALA A 251 23.52 15.53 5.23
C ALA A 251 23.64 17.06 5.12
N PHE A 252 22.65 17.73 4.51
CA PHE A 252 22.56 19.18 4.49
C PHE A 252 22.39 19.76 5.90
N VAL A 253 21.50 19.17 6.72
CA VAL A 253 21.30 19.55 8.12
C VAL A 253 22.59 19.38 8.93
N ASP A 254 23.28 18.25 8.78
CA ASP A 254 24.55 17.98 9.48
C ASP A 254 25.63 19.00 9.08
N THR A 255 25.67 19.39 7.81
CA THR A 255 26.60 20.43 7.33
C THR A 255 26.24 21.80 7.90
N ALA A 256 24.94 22.14 7.94
CA ALA A 256 24.45 23.41 8.46
C ALA A 256 24.64 23.55 9.98
N THR A 257 24.75 22.45 10.70
CA THR A 257 25.03 22.42 12.15
C THR A 257 26.51 22.41 12.52
N SER A 258 27.38 22.10 11.56
CA SER A 258 28.84 22.00 11.74
C SER A 258 29.62 23.08 11.00
N LEU A 259 29.05 24.29 10.92
CA LEU A 259 29.63 25.40 10.17
C LEU A 259 30.94 25.94 10.81
N PRO A 260 31.88 26.44 9.98
CA PRO A 260 33.05 27.16 10.46
C PRO A 260 32.70 28.40 11.30
N ALA A 261 33.55 28.75 12.27
CA ALA A 261 33.38 29.97 13.08
C ALA A 261 33.57 31.28 12.28
N ASP A 262 34.26 31.21 11.14
CA ASP A 262 34.40 32.33 10.20
C ASP A 262 33.08 32.53 9.44
N GLY A 263 32.42 33.66 9.66
CA GLY A 263 31.12 33.96 9.07
C GLY A 263 31.09 34.07 7.55
N SER A 264 32.20 34.48 6.91
CA SER A 264 32.29 34.51 5.45
C SER A 264 32.41 33.10 4.91
N ARG A 265 33.28 32.27 5.52
CA ARG A 265 33.45 30.87 5.14
C ARG A 265 32.23 30.01 5.44
N ALA A 266 31.53 30.27 6.54
CA ALA A 266 30.27 29.61 6.89
C ALA A 266 29.20 29.84 5.84
N ARG A 267 29.09 31.07 5.34
CA ARG A 267 28.15 31.42 4.28
C ARG A 267 28.46 30.72 2.97
N GLU A 268 29.74 30.68 2.58
CA GLU A 268 30.18 29.96 1.38
C GLU A 268 29.86 28.45 1.46
N VAL A 269 30.12 27.81 2.61
CA VAL A 269 29.81 26.39 2.83
C VAL A 269 28.30 26.14 2.78
N LEU A 270 27.50 27.01 3.40
CA LEU A 270 26.04 26.87 3.43
C LEU A 270 25.42 27.07 2.05
N ASP A 271 25.83 28.12 1.31
CA ASP A 271 25.36 28.38 -0.05
C ASP A 271 25.72 27.21 -1.00
N ALA A 272 26.92 26.63 -0.85
CA ALA A 272 27.34 25.45 -1.63
C ALA A 272 26.53 24.19 -1.25
N SER A 273 26.26 23.98 0.03
CA SER A 273 25.46 22.85 0.53
C SER A 273 23.99 22.96 0.08
N GLU A 274 23.42 24.17 0.08
CA GLU A 274 22.08 24.45 -0.43
C GLU A 274 21.97 24.10 -1.93
N ALA A 275 22.92 24.58 -2.73
CA ALA A 275 22.97 24.26 -4.15
C ALA A 275 23.11 22.74 -4.40
N GLY A 276 23.97 22.08 -3.62
CA GLY A 276 24.16 20.62 -3.68
C GLY A 276 22.91 19.83 -3.32
N LEU A 277 22.16 20.26 -2.28
CA LEU A 277 20.90 19.64 -1.90
C LEU A 277 19.84 19.77 -3.00
N VAL A 278 19.68 20.97 -3.57
CA VAL A 278 18.71 21.20 -4.66
C VAL A 278 19.04 20.30 -5.86
N GLU A 279 20.31 20.25 -6.27
CA GLU A 279 20.76 19.41 -7.37
C GLU A 279 20.54 17.91 -7.07
N ALA A 280 20.78 17.48 -5.83
CA ALA A 280 20.55 16.10 -5.43
C ALA A 280 19.07 15.72 -5.45
N LEU A 281 18.18 16.57 -4.93
CA LEU A 281 16.74 16.35 -4.95
C LEU A 281 16.20 16.25 -6.39
N ASP A 282 16.65 17.15 -7.29
CA ASP A 282 16.30 17.09 -8.71
C ASP A 282 16.79 15.79 -9.36
N ARG A 283 18.04 15.40 -9.10
CA ARG A 283 18.61 14.15 -9.60
C ARG A 283 17.83 12.92 -9.12
N HIS A 284 17.40 12.88 -7.86
CA HIS A 284 16.59 11.78 -7.33
C HIS A 284 15.22 11.72 -7.99
N ALA A 285 14.60 12.87 -8.27
CA ALA A 285 13.34 12.92 -9.01
C ALA A 285 13.50 12.43 -10.46
N GLU A 286 14.60 12.79 -11.13
CA GLU A 286 14.93 12.27 -12.46
C GLU A 286 15.16 10.74 -12.44
N GLN A 287 15.91 10.23 -11.45
CA GLN A 287 16.12 8.79 -11.30
C GLN A 287 14.83 8.03 -11.01
N PHE A 288 13.94 8.61 -10.21
CA PHE A 288 12.61 8.06 -9.94
C PHE A 288 11.76 7.97 -11.21
N ALA A 289 11.72 9.06 -11.99
CA ALA A 289 11.03 9.10 -13.28
C ALA A 289 11.60 8.08 -14.29
N ASP A 290 12.93 7.99 -14.39
CA ASP A 290 13.61 7.02 -15.25
C ASP A 290 13.37 5.58 -14.82
N ALA A 291 13.26 5.32 -13.52
CA ALA A 291 12.88 4.00 -13.02
C ALA A 291 11.47 3.62 -13.49
N ILE A 292 10.49 4.53 -13.34
CA ILE A 292 9.12 4.30 -13.79
C ILE A 292 9.07 4.07 -15.31
N ASN A 293 9.75 4.89 -16.10
CA ASN A 293 9.79 4.76 -17.56
C ASN A 293 10.33 3.38 -17.99
N ARG A 294 11.51 3.00 -17.48
CA ARG A 294 12.14 1.71 -17.82
C ARG A 294 11.29 0.53 -17.40
N LEU A 295 10.73 0.58 -16.19
CA LEU A 295 9.86 -0.48 -15.67
C LEU A 295 8.62 -0.65 -16.54
N THR A 296 7.95 0.45 -16.87
CA THR A 296 6.77 0.47 -17.73
C THR A 296 7.09 -0.12 -19.10
N GLU A 297 8.13 0.37 -19.77
CA GLU A 297 8.56 -0.12 -21.08
C GLU A 297 8.84 -1.63 -21.07
N MET A 298 9.58 -2.13 -20.07
CA MET A 298 9.88 -3.55 -19.94
C MET A 298 8.64 -4.41 -19.68
N GLN A 299 7.74 -3.98 -18.78
CA GLN A 299 6.55 -4.78 -18.44
C GLN A 299 5.55 -4.84 -19.60
N PHE A 300 5.33 -3.72 -20.29
CA PHE A 300 4.43 -3.69 -21.45
C PHE A 300 5.02 -4.40 -22.68
N GLY A 301 6.35 -4.37 -22.85
CA GLY A 301 7.04 -5.19 -23.86
C GLY A 301 6.80 -6.68 -23.64
N ARG A 302 7.02 -7.17 -22.40
CA ARG A 302 6.76 -8.57 -22.04
C ARG A 302 5.29 -8.95 -22.16
N LEU A 303 4.37 -8.06 -21.77
CA LEU A 303 2.94 -8.28 -21.93
C LEU A 303 2.58 -8.52 -23.40
N SER A 304 3.12 -7.68 -24.29
CA SER A 304 2.91 -7.79 -25.74
C SER A 304 3.40 -9.14 -26.28
N GLU A 305 4.60 -9.59 -25.86
CA GLU A 305 5.15 -10.90 -26.24
C GLU A 305 4.29 -12.07 -25.76
N GLN A 306 3.84 -12.06 -24.50
CA GLN A 306 3.03 -13.14 -23.93
C GLN A 306 1.64 -13.22 -24.58
N LEU A 307 1.02 -12.07 -24.89
CA LEU A 307 -0.27 -12.05 -25.59
C LEU A 307 -0.13 -12.50 -27.06
N LEU A 308 1.01 -12.22 -27.69
CA LEU A 308 1.33 -12.77 -29.02
C LEU A 308 1.40 -14.29 -28.99
N GLU A 309 2.12 -14.84 -28.03
CA GLU A 309 2.27 -16.30 -27.85
C GLU A 309 0.90 -16.97 -27.65
N ILE A 310 0.02 -16.36 -26.85
CA ILE A 310 -1.32 -16.89 -26.62
C ILE A 310 -2.14 -16.91 -27.92
N GLY A 311 -2.19 -15.79 -28.65
CA GLY A 311 -2.99 -15.66 -29.87
C GLY A 311 -2.45 -16.45 -31.06
N THR A 312 -1.15 -16.78 -31.09
CA THR A 312 -0.50 -17.63 -32.13
C THR A 312 -0.36 -19.09 -31.71
N SER A 313 -0.86 -19.45 -30.53
CA SER A 313 -0.75 -20.83 -30.05
C SER A 313 -1.52 -21.81 -30.95
N ASN A 314 -1.04 -23.05 -31.03
CA ASN A 314 -1.74 -24.12 -31.79
C ASN A 314 -3.21 -24.28 -31.34
N ARG A 315 -3.50 -24.02 -30.06
CA ARG A 315 -4.86 -24.03 -29.50
C ARG A 315 -5.72 -22.89 -30.05
N ALA A 316 -5.16 -21.68 -30.20
CA ALA A 316 -5.87 -20.55 -30.82
C ALA A 316 -6.16 -20.81 -32.32
N HIS A 317 -5.23 -21.44 -33.03
CA HIS A 317 -5.44 -21.84 -34.43
C HIS A 317 -6.54 -22.89 -34.59
N GLN A 318 -6.71 -23.79 -33.63
CA GLN A 318 -7.78 -24.80 -33.62
C GLN A 318 -9.18 -24.20 -33.37
N LEU A 319 -9.27 -22.98 -32.82
CA LEU A 319 -10.52 -22.26 -32.61
C LEU A 319 -10.94 -21.41 -33.81
N SER A 320 -10.03 -21.16 -34.75
CA SER A 320 -10.36 -20.45 -35.98
C SER A 320 -11.36 -21.29 -36.79
N PRO A 321 -12.49 -20.73 -37.25
CA PRO A 321 -13.43 -21.47 -38.07
C PRO A 321 -12.70 -22.02 -39.30
N PRO A 322 -12.96 -23.28 -39.72
CA PRO A 322 -12.34 -23.82 -40.92
C PRO A 322 -12.58 -22.85 -42.07
N ALA A 323 -11.51 -22.43 -42.74
CA ALA A 323 -11.59 -21.58 -43.90
C ALA A 323 -12.30 -22.36 -45.02
N GLY A 324 -13.60 -22.11 -45.16
CA GLY A 324 -14.46 -22.70 -46.18
C GLY A 324 -15.41 -23.73 -45.61
N ASP A 325 -16.70 -23.47 -45.77
CA ASP A 325 -17.72 -24.52 -45.87
C ASP A 325 -17.29 -25.50 -46.95
N VAL A 326 -16.60 -26.57 -46.57
CA VAL A 326 -16.62 -27.79 -47.37
C VAL A 326 -17.94 -28.45 -47.01
N ALA A 327 -18.98 -28.11 -47.78
CA ALA A 327 -20.19 -28.92 -47.83
C ALA A 327 -19.78 -30.33 -48.26
N LEU A 328 -19.57 -31.21 -47.28
CA LEU A 328 -19.56 -32.64 -47.51
C LEU A 328 -20.99 -33.01 -47.88
N GLU A 329 -21.25 -33.10 -49.18
CA GLU A 329 -22.45 -33.75 -49.69
C GLU A 329 -22.52 -35.14 -49.06
N THR A 330 -23.48 -35.32 -48.17
CA THR A 330 -23.77 -36.61 -47.57
C THR A 330 -24.31 -37.52 -48.68
N PRO A 331 -23.67 -38.65 -48.99
CA PRO A 331 -24.22 -39.61 -49.93
C PRO A 331 -25.54 -40.15 -49.36
N GLY A 332 -26.59 -40.08 -50.16
CA GLY A 332 -27.97 -40.28 -49.71
C GLY A 332 -28.24 -41.63 -49.06
N GLY A 333 -29.15 -41.58 -48.08
CA GLY A 333 -30.19 -42.59 -47.91
C GLY A 333 -30.07 -43.51 -46.69
N VAL A 334 -30.74 -43.16 -45.60
CA VAL A 334 -31.64 -44.07 -44.83
C VAL A 334 -32.74 -43.23 -44.18
N PRO A 335 -34.04 -43.45 -44.44
CA PRO A 335 -35.10 -42.80 -43.69
C PRO A 335 -35.27 -43.54 -42.35
N ALA A 336 -34.73 -42.97 -41.27
CA ALA A 336 -35.09 -43.39 -39.92
C ALA A 336 -36.38 -42.68 -39.48
N THR A 337 -37.39 -43.49 -39.21
CA THR A 337 -38.72 -43.16 -38.73
C THR A 337 -38.68 -42.27 -37.49
N ARG A 338 -39.41 -41.15 -37.53
CA ARG A 338 -39.73 -40.33 -36.35
C ARG A 338 -40.62 -41.13 -35.40
N SER A 339 -40.14 -41.43 -34.20
CA SER A 339 -40.98 -41.71 -33.04
C SER A 339 -40.74 -40.61 -32.00
N GLY A 340 -41.83 -39.96 -31.62
CA GLY A 340 -41.82 -38.73 -30.85
C GLY A 340 -41.28 -38.88 -29.43
N GLN A 341 -40.53 -37.86 -29.03
CA GLN A 341 -40.42 -37.44 -27.65
C GLN A 341 -40.38 -35.91 -27.67
N ALA A 342 -41.46 -35.32 -27.16
CA ALA A 342 -41.52 -33.91 -26.83
C ALA A 342 -40.51 -33.65 -25.70
N ALA A 343 -39.33 -33.17 -26.07
CA ALA A 343 -38.30 -32.74 -25.15
C ALA A 343 -37.94 -31.29 -25.48
N HIS A 344 -38.55 -30.36 -24.75
CA HIS A 344 -38.01 -29.05 -24.39
C HIS A 344 -36.99 -28.45 -25.37
N ASP A 345 -37.46 -27.93 -26.50
CA ASP A 345 -36.74 -26.93 -27.27
C ASP A 345 -36.73 -25.61 -26.49
N ARG A 346 -35.88 -25.51 -25.46
CA ARG A 346 -35.25 -24.24 -25.13
C ARG A 346 -34.04 -24.16 -26.02
N ALA A 347 -34.10 -23.30 -27.05
CA ALA A 347 -32.99 -23.04 -27.94
C ALA A 347 -31.69 -22.88 -27.12
N ALA A 348 -30.75 -23.81 -27.30
CA ALA A 348 -29.42 -23.65 -26.75
C ALA A 348 -28.88 -22.32 -27.30
N ALA A 349 -28.51 -21.39 -26.42
CA ALA A 349 -27.88 -20.16 -26.87
C ALA A 349 -26.61 -20.55 -27.65
N THR A 350 -26.56 -20.20 -28.93
CA THR A 350 -25.45 -20.56 -29.80
C THR A 350 -24.31 -19.58 -29.55
N VAL A 351 -23.15 -20.07 -29.11
CA VAL A 351 -21.93 -19.27 -28.89
C VAL A 351 -21.53 -18.56 -30.18
N ASP A 352 -21.35 -17.24 -30.15
CA ASP A 352 -20.74 -16.50 -31.24
C ASP A 352 -19.22 -16.69 -31.26
N TRP A 353 -18.77 -17.79 -31.88
CA TRP A 353 -17.37 -18.15 -32.02
C TRP A 353 -16.51 -17.11 -32.75
N ARG A 354 -17.11 -16.25 -33.58
CA ARG A 354 -16.35 -15.16 -34.22
C ARG A 354 -15.94 -14.13 -33.18
N LYS A 355 -16.83 -13.74 -32.25
CA LYS A 355 -16.48 -12.80 -31.16
C LYS A 355 -15.42 -13.38 -30.23
N VAL A 356 -15.54 -14.66 -29.86
CA VAL A 356 -14.56 -15.33 -28.98
C VAL A 356 -13.18 -15.40 -29.65
N THR A 357 -13.13 -15.81 -30.92
CA THR A 357 -11.87 -15.90 -31.67
C THR A 357 -11.27 -14.53 -31.96
N ASP A 358 -12.11 -13.54 -32.28
CA ASP A 358 -11.69 -12.15 -32.42
C ASP A 358 -11.08 -11.67 -31.11
N GLN A 359 -11.69 -11.90 -29.94
CA GLN A 359 -11.12 -11.50 -28.66
C GLN A 359 -9.76 -12.17 -28.36
N ILE A 360 -9.64 -13.49 -28.59
CA ILE A 360 -8.38 -14.23 -28.38
C ILE A 360 -7.26 -13.66 -29.27
N THR A 361 -7.59 -13.26 -30.49
CA THR A 361 -6.61 -12.68 -31.44
C THR A 361 -6.44 -11.17 -31.32
N LYS A 362 -7.43 -10.45 -30.75
CA LYS A 362 -7.44 -9.00 -30.52
C LYS A 362 -6.30 -8.57 -29.61
N GLY A 363 -5.91 -9.41 -28.66
CA GLY A 363 -4.73 -9.18 -27.81
C GLY A 363 -3.45 -8.86 -28.59
N GLN A 364 -3.29 -9.42 -29.79
CA GLN A 364 -2.14 -9.13 -30.66
C GLN A 364 -2.20 -7.69 -31.17
N LYS A 365 -3.32 -7.31 -31.79
CA LYS A 365 -3.52 -5.97 -32.36
C LYS A 365 -3.56 -4.88 -31.30
N TRP A 366 -4.14 -5.18 -30.14
CA TRP A 366 -4.32 -4.22 -29.05
C TRP A 366 -2.96 -3.76 -28.48
N TRP A 367 -2.01 -4.68 -28.33
CA TRP A 367 -0.68 -4.41 -27.76
C TRP A 367 0.44 -4.25 -28.81
N GLY A 368 0.08 -4.17 -30.09
CA GLY A 368 1.04 -3.91 -31.17
C GLY A 368 1.88 -5.13 -31.59
N ALA A 369 1.45 -6.33 -31.23
CA ALA A 369 2.10 -7.58 -31.58
C ALA A 369 1.56 -8.15 -32.92
N GLY A 370 2.45 -8.70 -33.75
CA GLY A 370 2.09 -9.56 -34.90
C GLY A 370 2.10 -8.92 -36.30
N ASP A 371 1.86 -7.61 -36.47
CA ASP A 371 1.73 -6.99 -37.82
C ASP A 371 2.93 -6.09 -38.24
N GLY A 372 4.05 -6.15 -37.51
CA GLY A 372 5.29 -5.41 -37.83
C GLY A 372 5.40 -4.00 -37.22
N LEU A 373 6.57 -3.36 -37.37
CA LEU A 373 6.94 -2.11 -36.66
C LEU A 373 5.95 -0.94 -36.87
N LYS A 374 5.23 -0.91 -38.00
CA LYS A 374 4.28 0.16 -38.35
C LYS A 374 2.92 0.05 -37.65
N SER A 375 2.46 -1.16 -37.32
CA SER A 375 1.20 -1.37 -36.59
C SER A 375 1.42 -1.39 -35.08
N ALA A 376 2.66 -1.64 -34.62
CA ALA A 376 3.04 -1.44 -33.22
C ALA A 376 2.93 0.04 -32.80
N SER A 377 3.27 0.96 -33.70
CA SER A 377 3.10 2.40 -33.53
C SER A 377 1.61 2.78 -33.50
N GLY A 378 1.14 3.32 -32.38
CA GLY A 378 -0.25 3.72 -32.17
C GLY A 378 -1.14 2.65 -31.51
N SER A 379 -0.60 1.46 -31.24
CA SER A 379 -1.24 0.47 -30.37
C SER A 379 -1.46 1.03 -28.96
N VAL A 380 -2.34 0.41 -28.17
CA VAL A 380 -2.59 0.87 -26.79
C VAL A 380 -1.35 0.73 -25.92
N GLY A 381 -0.59 -0.37 -26.08
CA GLY A 381 0.70 -0.54 -25.42
C GLY A 381 1.69 0.56 -25.73
N HIS A 382 1.82 0.91 -27.00
CA HIS A 382 2.68 2.00 -27.42
C HIS A 382 2.21 3.35 -26.86
N ASN A 383 0.89 3.61 -26.85
CA ASN A 383 0.34 4.86 -26.31
C ASN A 383 0.56 4.96 -24.81
N ILE A 384 0.37 3.89 -24.03
CA ILE A 384 0.68 3.87 -22.59
C ILE A 384 2.16 4.19 -22.36
N VAL A 385 3.08 3.48 -23.02
CA VAL A 385 4.52 3.71 -22.85
C VAL A 385 4.89 5.15 -23.25
N LYS A 386 4.28 5.67 -24.32
CA LYS A 386 4.48 7.04 -24.78
C LYS A 386 3.94 8.07 -23.80
N ASP A 387 2.75 7.87 -23.24
CA ASP A 387 2.11 8.80 -22.31
C ASP A 387 2.85 8.82 -20.98
N VAL A 388 3.27 7.65 -20.47
CA VAL A 388 4.18 7.54 -19.31
C VAL A 388 5.51 8.25 -19.61
N GLY A 389 6.11 8.02 -20.78
CA GLY A 389 7.35 8.69 -21.19
C GLY A 389 7.23 10.21 -21.36
N HIS A 390 6.05 10.71 -21.76
CA HIS A 390 5.78 12.14 -21.80
C HIS A 390 5.62 12.74 -20.40
N LEU A 391 4.93 12.03 -19.51
CA LEU A 391 4.67 12.46 -18.14
C LEU A 391 5.95 12.49 -17.30
N PHE A 392 6.72 11.40 -17.35
CA PHE A 392 7.97 11.20 -16.61
C PHE A 392 9.20 11.51 -17.48
N GLY A 393 9.04 12.31 -18.54
CA GLY A 393 10.13 12.69 -19.43
C GLY A 393 10.89 13.92 -18.94
N LYS A 394 11.58 14.61 -19.86
CA LYS A 394 12.41 15.81 -19.58
C LYS A 394 11.69 17.00 -18.92
N LYS A 395 10.36 16.97 -18.85
CA LYS A 395 9.52 18.01 -18.23
C LYS A 395 9.14 17.67 -16.78
N PHE A 396 9.47 16.46 -16.31
CA PHE A 396 9.21 16.05 -14.94
C PHE A 396 10.18 16.77 -13.99
N LYS A 397 9.73 17.90 -13.45
CA LYS A 397 10.50 18.76 -12.54
C LYS A 397 9.68 19.12 -11.30
N PRO A 398 9.42 18.13 -10.44
CA PRO A 398 8.48 18.29 -9.34
C PRO A 398 8.97 19.29 -8.28
N TRP A 399 10.28 19.35 -8.02
CA TRP A 399 10.86 20.26 -7.04
C TRP A 399 10.87 21.72 -7.50
N GLU A 400 11.10 21.96 -8.80
CA GLU A 400 11.00 23.31 -9.41
C GLU A 400 9.58 23.87 -9.26
N ALA A 401 8.56 23.04 -9.53
CA ALA A 401 7.16 23.42 -9.34
C ALA A 401 6.81 23.77 -7.88
N LEU A 402 7.47 23.14 -6.92
CA LEU A 402 7.30 23.36 -5.49
C LEU A 402 8.15 24.53 -4.94
N LYS A 403 9.02 25.10 -5.77
CA LYS A 403 9.99 26.16 -5.42
C LYS A 403 10.84 25.79 -4.21
N ILE A 404 11.38 24.57 -4.20
CA ILE A 404 12.10 24.05 -3.03
C ILE A 404 13.36 24.86 -2.72
N ALA A 405 14.05 25.38 -3.76
CA ALA A 405 15.21 26.26 -3.60
C ALA A 405 14.90 27.50 -2.75
N ASP A 406 13.76 28.17 -3.01
CA ASP A 406 13.34 29.34 -2.21
C ASP A 406 13.06 28.97 -0.75
N ARG A 407 12.58 27.74 -0.48
CA ARG A 407 12.26 27.27 0.87
C ARG A 407 13.51 26.88 1.63
N ILE A 408 14.43 26.16 0.99
CA ILE A 408 15.74 25.79 1.56
C ILE A 408 16.50 27.07 1.90
N GLY A 409 16.59 28.02 0.97
CA GLY A 409 17.26 29.30 1.20
C GLY A 409 16.61 30.16 2.30
N LYS A 410 15.29 30.08 2.50
CA LYS A 410 14.61 30.75 3.62
C LYS A 410 14.89 30.06 4.96
N ALA A 411 14.85 28.74 5.01
CA ALA A 411 15.16 27.96 6.21
C ALA A 411 16.62 28.19 6.66
N ALA A 412 17.54 28.28 5.71
CA ALA A 412 18.95 28.61 5.94
C ALA A 412 19.16 30.06 6.44
N LYS A 413 18.41 31.04 5.93
CA LYS A 413 18.61 32.48 6.21
C LYS A 413 17.90 33.03 7.45
N ILE A 414 16.77 32.44 7.87
CA ILE A 414 15.93 32.97 8.96
C ILE A 414 16.46 32.58 10.36
N GLY A 415 17.58 31.85 10.45
CA GLY A 415 18.24 31.53 11.73
C GLY A 415 17.81 30.18 12.34
N GLY A 416 17.27 29.26 11.53
CA GLY A 416 16.89 27.91 11.97
C GLY A 416 18.07 26.92 12.09
N PHE A 417 19.17 27.19 11.39
CA PHE A 417 20.47 26.58 11.65
C PHE A 417 21.29 27.68 12.31
N ALA A 418 21.48 27.63 13.63
CA ALA A 418 22.11 28.69 14.37
C ALA A 418 23.54 28.91 13.87
N ILE A 419 23.73 29.82 12.91
CA ILE A 419 25.05 30.35 12.65
C ILE A 419 25.38 31.22 13.87
N GLN A 420 26.22 30.71 14.77
CA GLN A 420 27.02 31.57 15.64
C GLN A 420 28.03 32.36 14.79
N ILE A 421 27.53 33.19 13.86
CA ILE A 421 28.35 34.26 13.29
C ILE A 421 28.63 35.20 14.46
N GLY A 422 29.88 35.21 14.88
CA GLY A 422 30.39 36.18 15.83
C GLY A 422 30.12 37.60 15.34
N LEU A 423 29.06 38.21 15.87
CA LEU A 423 28.91 39.66 15.95
C LEU A 423 28.49 39.99 17.39
N THR A 424 29.50 40.24 18.21
CA THR A 424 29.45 41.00 19.48
C THR A 424 28.25 40.73 20.39
N GLY A 425 28.37 39.70 21.23
CA GLY A 425 27.54 39.54 22.42
C GLY A 425 28.40 39.00 23.55
N TYR A 426 28.87 39.88 24.42
CA TYR A 426 29.76 39.59 25.55
C TYR A 426 29.15 38.63 26.60
N GLU A 427 27.97 38.03 26.40
CA GLU A 427 27.23 37.32 27.45
C GLU A 427 26.27 36.22 26.91
N VAL A 428 26.71 35.25 26.10
CA VAL A 428 25.92 34.01 25.93
C VAL A 428 26.17 33.08 27.12
N TRP A 429 25.60 33.55 28.23
CA TRP A 429 25.10 32.90 29.44
C TRP A 429 25.61 31.51 29.84
N ARG A 430 26.24 31.48 31.01
CA ARG A 430 26.39 30.28 31.83
C ARG A 430 25.03 29.83 32.35
N GLY A 431 24.51 28.75 31.77
CA GLY A 431 23.48 27.91 32.36
C GLY A 431 23.26 26.64 31.53
N GLU A 432 23.56 25.45 32.09
CA GLU A 432 23.34 24.15 31.40
C GLU A 432 21.90 23.96 30.88
N ARG A 433 20.92 24.65 31.49
CA ARG A 433 19.51 24.59 31.09
C ARG A 433 19.23 25.38 29.81
N GLU A 434 19.84 26.56 29.64
CA GLU A 434 19.60 27.41 28.47
C GLU A 434 20.34 26.91 27.23
N ALA A 435 21.54 26.34 27.43
CA ALA A 435 22.24 25.61 26.38
C ALA A 435 21.43 24.38 25.93
N ARG A 436 20.81 23.64 26.86
CA ARG A 436 19.92 22.52 26.51
C ARG A 436 18.66 22.98 25.79
N THR A 437 18.01 24.08 26.20
CA THR A 437 16.81 24.57 25.51
C THR A 437 17.13 25.05 24.09
N ALA A 438 18.26 25.75 23.91
CA ALA A 438 18.72 26.17 22.58
C ALA A 438 19.07 24.98 21.68
N GLN A 439 19.67 23.93 22.24
CA GLN A 439 19.97 22.70 21.52
C GLN A 439 18.70 21.94 21.11
N LEU A 440 17.73 21.80 22.01
CA LEU A 440 16.42 21.19 21.73
C LEU A 440 15.64 21.99 20.67
N GLU A 441 15.68 23.32 20.71
CA GLU A 441 15.04 24.16 19.70
C GLU A 441 15.69 24.01 18.32
N SER A 442 17.03 23.92 18.28
CA SER A 442 17.77 23.64 17.04
C SER A 442 17.42 22.25 16.48
N GLU A 443 17.42 21.21 17.32
CA GLU A 443 17.03 19.85 16.91
C GLU A 443 15.58 19.80 16.39
N ARG A 444 14.65 20.54 17.03
CA ARG A 444 13.26 20.68 16.55
C ARG A 444 13.19 21.37 15.19
N GLN A 445 13.95 22.44 14.97
CA GLN A 445 13.99 23.15 13.69
C GLN A 445 14.56 22.27 12.58
N HIS A 446 15.57 21.45 12.88
CA HIS A 446 16.13 20.48 11.94
C HIS A 446 15.11 19.40 11.58
N ALA A 447 14.46 18.81 12.58
CA ALA A 447 13.43 17.79 12.37
C ALA A 447 12.24 18.34 11.57
N ALA A 448 11.82 19.57 11.85
CA ALA A 448 10.75 20.25 11.11
C ALA A 448 11.15 20.48 9.64
N PHE A 449 12.39 20.86 9.37
CA PHE A 449 12.90 21.03 8.01
C PHE A 449 12.93 19.70 7.24
N VAL A 450 13.50 18.64 7.83
CA VAL A 450 13.51 17.29 7.24
C VAL A 450 12.08 16.84 6.92
N THR A 451 11.17 17.01 7.88
CA THR A 451 9.75 16.66 7.73
C THR A 451 9.08 17.43 6.59
N GLU A 452 9.34 18.73 6.46
CA GLU A 452 8.76 19.54 5.39
C GLU A 452 9.20 19.04 4.01
N ILE A 453 10.50 18.80 3.82
CA ILE A 453 11.03 18.27 2.55
C ILE A 453 10.47 16.87 2.28
N MET A 454 10.36 16.03 3.30
CA MET A 454 9.87 14.66 3.13
C MET A 454 8.38 14.60 2.81
N ARG A 455 7.57 15.47 3.42
CA ARG A 455 6.17 15.66 3.02
C ARG A 455 6.03 16.06 1.54
N HIS A 456 6.99 16.81 1.01
CA HIS A 456 7.01 17.12 -0.41
C HIS A 456 7.39 15.92 -1.27
N ALA A 457 8.39 15.12 -0.88
CA ALA A 457 8.71 13.88 -1.58
C ALA A 457 7.53 12.89 -1.56
N ASP A 458 6.81 12.77 -0.44
CA ASP A 458 5.59 11.97 -0.35
C ASP A 458 4.52 12.45 -1.34
N LYS A 459 4.30 13.77 -1.41
CA LYS A 459 3.36 14.34 -2.37
C LYS A 459 3.77 14.04 -3.81
N ILE A 460 5.05 14.17 -4.14
CA ILE A 460 5.58 13.87 -5.48
C ILE A 460 5.33 12.41 -5.85
N ALA A 461 5.62 11.49 -4.94
CA ALA A 461 5.38 10.06 -5.14
C ALA A 461 3.88 9.74 -5.29
N ALA A 462 3.03 10.33 -4.44
CA ALA A 462 1.58 10.13 -4.50
C ALA A 462 0.97 10.69 -5.80
N ASP A 463 1.40 11.87 -6.24
CA ASP A 463 0.97 12.47 -7.50
C ASP A 463 1.45 11.63 -8.70
N ALA A 464 2.70 11.14 -8.67
CA ALA A 464 3.24 10.23 -9.67
C ALA A 464 2.45 8.91 -9.73
N ARG A 465 2.10 8.32 -8.58
CA ARG A 465 1.29 7.10 -8.49
C ARG A 465 -0.05 7.31 -9.17
N ARG A 466 -0.77 8.37 -8.79
CA ARG A 466 -2.09 8.69 -9.34
C ARG A 466 -2.05 8.84 -10.86
N GLN A 467 -1.13 9.65 -11.36
CA GLN A 467 -1.02 9.91 -12.80
C GLN A 467 -0.59 8.68 -13.60
N LEU A 468 0.26 7.82 -13.03
CA LEU A 468 0.62 6.54 -13.66
C LEU A 468 -0.60 5.63 -13.81
N TRP A 469 -1.40 5.48 -12.75
CA TRP A 469 -2.58 4.63 -12.77
C TRP A 469 -3.71 5.19 -13.64
N GLU A 470 -3.88 6.51 -13.73
CA GLU A 470 -4.81 7.13 -14.69
C GLU A 470 -4.50 6.72 -16.14
N ILE A 471 -3.21 6.55 -16.49
CA ILE A 471 -2.78 6.10 -17.82
C ILE A 471 -3.00 4.59 -18.00
N ILE A 472 -2.77 3.78 -16.96
CA ILE A 472 -2.73 2.32 -17.04
C ILE A 472 -4.11 1.67 -16.85
N ASP A 473 -4.91 2.14 -15.90
CA ASP A 473 -6.10 1.42 -15.45
C ASP A 473 -7.18 1.34 -16.53
N THR A 474 -7.51 2.48 -17.14
CA THR A 474 -8.54 2.54 -18.20
C THR A 474 -8.33 1.51 -19.33
N PRO A 475 -7.15 1.42 -19.97
CA PRO A 475 -6.93 0.42 -21.01
C PRO A 475 -6.84 -1.02 -20.49
N MET A 476 -6.33 -1.25 -19.28
CA MET A 476 -6.27 -2.59 -18.69
C MET A 476 -7.66 -3.11 -18.31
N ASP A 477 -8.49 -2.27 -17.69
CA ASP A 477 -9.84 -2.63 -17.27
C ASP A 477 -10.74 -2.86 -18.47
N ALA A 478 -10.61 -2.04 -19.53
CA ALA A 478 -11.30 -2.27 -20.79
C ALA A 478 -10.94 -3.64 -21.42
N PHE A 479 -9.66 -4.04 -21.35
CA PHE A 479 -9.25 -5.36 -21.83
C PHE A 479 -9.84 -6.49 -20.98
N LEU A 480 -9.78 -6.37 -19.66
CA LEU A 480 -10.32 -7.37 -18.75
C LEU A 480 -11.84 -7.52 -18.90
N ALA A 481 -12.55 -6.42 -19.16
CA ALA A 481 -13.97 -6.43 -19.48
C ALA A 481 -14.28 -7.17 -20.79
N ASP A 482 -13.47 -6.96 -21.84
CA ASP A 482 -13.63 -7.67 -23.10
C ASP A 482 -13.35 -9.19 -22.95
N VAL A 483 -12.35 -9.57 -22.14
CA VAL A 483 -12.09 -10.99 -21.80
C VAL A 483 -13.28 -11.58 -21.04
N GLN A 484 -13.83 -10.84 -20.07
CA GLN A 484 -15.00 -11.27 -19.31
C GLN A 484 -16.21 -11.47 -20.22
N ALA A 485 -16.49 -10.54 -21.13
CA ALA A 485 -17.59 -10.66 -22.08
C ALA A 485 -17.47 -11.91 -22.97
N ALA A 486 -16.27 -12.25 -23.42
CA ALA A 486 -16.02 -13.47 -24.20
C ALA A 486 -16.20 -14.75 -23.36
N GLN A 487 -15.83 -14.73 -22.07
CA GLN A 487 -16.10 -15.85 -21.16
C GLN A 487 -17.60 -16.00 -20.90
N ASP A 488 -18.31 -14.90 -20.66
CA ASP A 488 -19.75 -14.90 -20.40
C ASP A 488 -20.55 -15.38 -21.61
N GLU A 489 -20.10 -15.10 -22.84
CA GLU A 489 -20.68 -15.65 -24.07
C GLU A 489 -20.59 -17.20 -24.09
N ILE A 490 -19.45 -17.76 -23.71
CA ILE A 490 -19.24 -19.23 -23.66
C ILE A 490 -20.05 -19.84 -22.51
N LEU A 491 -19.96 -19.27 -21.31
CA LEU A 491 -20.63 -19.78 -20.12
C LEU A 491 -22.16 -19.61 -20.22
N GLY A 492 -22.65 -18.53 -20.84
CA GLY A 492 -24.07 -18.28 -21.11
C GLY A 492 -24.74 -19.35 -21.95
N ALA A 493 -24.01 -19.90 -22.94
CA ALA A 493 -24.48 -21.02 -23.75
C ALA A 493 -24.58 -22.34 -22.98
N GLU A 494 -23.70 -22.55 -21.99
CA GLU A 494 -23.63 -23.77 -21.19
C GLU A 494 -24.43 -23.71 -19.88
N LEU A 495 -24.79 -22.51 -19.40
CA LEU A 495 -25.58 -22.24 -18.20
C LEU A 495 -26.98 -22.89 -18.21
N ALA A 496 -27.42 -23.41 -19.34
CA ALA A 496 -28.59 -24.27 -19.41
C ALA A 496 -28.43 -25.59 -18.61
N ARG A 497 -27.26 -25.93 -18.06
CA ARG A 497 -26.98 -27.29 -17.54
C ARG A 497 -26.35 -27.45 -16.14
N GLY A 498 -25.99 -26.42 -15.36
CA GLY A 498 -25.38 -26.65 -14.02
C GLY A 498 -25.53 -25.55 -12.95
N THR A 499 -25.66 -25.95 -11.67
CA THR A 499 -25.64 -25.07 -10.48
C THR A 499 -24.22 -24.62 -10.12
N ALA A 500 -23.23 -25.51 -10.19
CA ALA A 500 -21.83 -25.22 -9.83
C ALA A 500 -21.21 -24.09 -10.68
N THR A 501 -21.50 -24.05 -11.99
CA THR A 501 -21.03 -22.98 -12.88
C THR A 501 -21.58 -21.61 -12.47
N ARG A 502 -22.83 -21.53 -12.00
CA ARG A 502 -23.43 -20.28 -11.52
C ARG A 502 -22.77 -19.78 -10.25
N GLU A 503 -22.48 -20.67 -9.32
CA GLU A 503 -21.80 -20.33 -8.07
C GLU A 503 -20.37 -19.83 -8.32
N LEU A 504 -19.61 -20.51 -9.19
CA LEU A 504 -18.27 -20.08 -9.58
C LEU A 504 -18.28 -18.73 -10.31
N SER A 505 -19.24 -18.48 -11.20
CA SER A 505 -19.41 -17.16 -11.83
C SER A 505 -19.73 -16.07 -10.81
N ALA A 506 -20.58 -16.35 -9.81
CA ALA A 506 -20.89 -15.37 -8.76
C ALA A 506 -19.66 -15.03 -7.91
N ILE A 507 -18.86 -16.04 -7.53
CA ILE A 507 -17.60 -15.83 -6.80
C ILE A 507 -16.60 -15.03 -7.64
N ALA A 508 -16.47 -15.36 -8.93
CA ALA A 508 -15.59 -14.64 -9.85
C ALA A 508 -15.99 -13.16 -9.99
N SER A 509 -17.29 -12.88 -10.16
CA SER A 509 -17.81 -11.51 -10.25
C SER A 509 -17.60 -10.72 -8.97
N GLU A 510 -17.75 -11.35 -7.81
CA GLU A 510 -17.51 -10.71 -6.52
C GLU A 510 -16.01 -10.41 -6.31
N ALA A 511 -15.13 -11.32 -6.71
CA ALA A 511 -13.69 -11.08 -6.70
C ALA A 511 -13.30 -9.91 -7.62
N ASP A 512 -13.88 -9.82 -8.82
CA ASP A 512 -13.63 -8.71 -9.75
C ASP A 512 -14.14 -7.37 -9.19
N ARG A 513 -15.31 -7.36 -8.53
CA ARG A 513 -15.85 -6.17 -7.83
C ARG A 513 -14.88 -5.68 -6.75
N LEU A 514 -14.44 -6.58 -5.87
CA LEU A 514 -13.51 -6.26 -4.78
C LEU A 514 -12.13 -5.83 -5.29
N LEU A 515 -11.64 -6.42 -6.39
CA LEU A 515 -10.40 -6.00 -7.03
C LEU A 515 -10.51 -4.58 -7.61
N THR A 516 -11.67 -4.19 -8.14
CA THR A 516 -11.92 -2.84 -8.66
C THR A 516 -12.08 -1.80 -7.55
N GLU A 517 -12.60 -2.20 -6.39
CA GLU A 517 -12.69 -1.35 -5.19
C GLU A 517 -11.35 -1.23 -4.44
N SER A 518 -10.36 -2.06 -4.78
CA SER A 518 -9.03 -2.11 -4.14
C SER A 518 -7.96 -1.20 -4.76
N THR A 519 -8.30 -0.48 -5.83
CA THR A 519 -7.40 0.40 -6.61
C THR A 519 -7.65 1.85 -6.30
#